data_AF-A0A662YDE1-F1
#
_entry.id   AF-A0A662YDE1-F1
#
_cell.length_a   1.000
_cell.length_b   1.000
_cell.length_c   1.000
_cell.angle_alpha   90.00
_cell.angle_beta   90.00
_cell.angle_gamma   90.00
#
_symmetry.space_group_name_H-M   'P 1'
#
loop_
_entity.id
_entity.type
_entity.pdbx_description
1 polymer ?
#
loop_
_entity_poly.entity_id
_entity_poly.type
_entity_poly.pdbx_seq_one_letter_code
_entity_poly.pdbx_strand_id
1 'polypeptide(L)'
;EDENERLKERLKLLVQTSGALQTALTVANAHRCHFTDTTTTARALHLQLGTGQWLGCADVFDVLEYRVNARSHELETIFRESHRPLTGADTNDVHIRHDAEELSAAAAVEFKLARLLPFHETTASDVMWEMIELGAAQDEFVSCSTKRSEDVIANVDRFRIPMEGGKTVTLDIHGVTKRFEVPGGLIILLESAVEWSTASSSWGHSTRASGWVIVRRYPTGGGVIAEDMTPCACQLRSIIRLKPRKIEEDGAKATESLLSRTVSDVVIPSFRKMLGSRLQCMENMLLDSIKTVGI
;
A
#
# COMPACT_ATOMS: atom_id res chain seq x y z
N GLU A 1 17.02 -50.88 27.24
CA GLU A 1 17.74 -50.77 25.94
C GLU A 1 16.94 -49.99 24.89
N ASP A 2 15.64 -50.22 24.73
CA ASP A 2 14.80 -49.56 23.71
C ASP A 2 14.82 -48.03 23.67
N GLU A 3 14.87 -47.36 24.83
CA GLU A 3 14.84 -45.90 24.86
C GLU A 3 16.14 -45.27 24.34
N ASN A 4 17.26 -45.98 24.50
CA ASN A 4 18.57 -45.52 24.02
C ASN A 4 18.66 -45.64 22.49
N GLU A 5 18.11 -46.73 21.91
CA GLU A 5 18.00 -46.86 20.46
C GLU A 5 17.03 -45.82 19.87
N ARG A 6 15.88 -45.58 20.50
CA ARG A 6 14.95 -44.52 20.07
C ARG A 6 15.58 -43.13 20.07
N LEU A 7 16.41 -42.83 21.07
CA LEU A 7 17.11 -41.54 21.18
C LEU A 7 18.21 -41.41 20.11
N LYS A 8 18.93 -42.50 19.79
CA LYS A 8 19.92 -42.51 18.70
C LYS A 8 19.29 -42.26 17.34
N GLU A 9 18.13 -42.88 17.05
CA GLU A 9 17.41 -42.64 15.80
C GLU A 9 16.94 -41.20 15.68
N ARG A 10 16.41 -40.63 16.77
CA ARG A 10 15.96 -39.23 16.80
C ARG A 10 17.13 -38.25 16.65
N LEU A 11 18.27 -38.55 17.26
CA LEU A 11 19.49 -37.77 17.10
C LEU A 11 19.99 -37.81 15.64
N LYS A 12 19.96 -39.00 15.02
CA LYS A 12 20.35 -39.18 13.61
C LYS A 12 19.44 -38.38 12.67
N LEU A 13 18.13 -38.37 12.92
CA LEU A 13 17.17 -37.57 12.16
C LEU A 13 17.44 -36.06 12.32
N LEU A 14 17.71 -35.60 13.54
CA LEU A 14 18.01 -34.19 13.83
C LEU A 14 19.33 -33.75 13.17
N VAL A 15 20.36 -34.59 13.19
CA VAL A 15 21.64 -34.31 12.52
C VAL A 15 21.46 -34.24 11.00
N GLN A 16 20.68 -35.15 10.41
CA GLN A 16 20.37 -35.11 8.98
C GLN A 16 19.57 -33.86 8.61
N THR A 17 18.56 -33.50 9.40
CA THR A 17 17.73 -32.31 9.18
C THR A 17 18.55 -31.03 9.34
N SER A 18 19.41 -30.97 10.36
CA SER A 18 20.34 -29.86 10.57
C SER A 18 21.35 -29.75 9.43
N GLY A 19 21.85 -30.87 8.91
CA GLY A 19 22.73 -30.90 7.74
C GLY A 19 22.04 -30.35 6.49
N ALA A 20 20.81 -30.79 6.22
CA ALA A 20 20.01 -30.30 5.10
C ALA A 20 19.70 -28.79 5.22
N LEU A 21 19.38 -28.31 6.43
CA LEU A 21 19.19 -26.89 6.72
C LEU A 21 20.48 -26.09 6.53
N GLN A 22 21.63 -26.60 6.98
CA GLN A 22 22.93 -25.96 6.79
C GLN A 22 23.29 -25.86 5.31
N THR A 23 23.02 -26.90 4.52
CA THR A 23 23.23 -26.90 3.07
C THR A 23 22.30 -25.90 2.39
N ALA A 24 21.01 -25.89 2.73
CA ALA A 24 20.05 -24.92 2.20
C ALA A 24 20.45 -23.48 2.53
N LEU A 25 20.92 -23.24 3.77
CA LEU A 25 21.43 -21.94 4.21
C LEU A 25 22.70 -21.53 3.45
N THR A 26 23.60 -22.48 3.18
CA THR A 26 24.84 -22.22 2.43
C THR A 26 24.55 -21.92 0.96
N VAL A 27 23.61 -22.65 0.35
CA VAL A 27 23.13 -22.37 -1.01
C VAL A 27 22.46 -21.00 -1.07
N ALA A 28 21.57 -20.68 -0.13
CA ALA A 28 20.94 -19.36 -0.04
C ALA A 28 21.98 -18.23 0.18
N ASN A 29 23.01 -18.47 0.99
CA ASN A 29 24.12 -17.53 1.20
C ASN A 29 25.05 -17.40 -0.01
N ALA A 30 25.24 -18.45 -0.80
CA ALA A 30 25.98 -18.38 -2.05
C ALA A 30 25.21 -17.56 -3.11
N HIS A 31 23.88 -17.65 -3.12
CA HIS A 31 23.02 -16.76 -3.92
C HIS A 31 23.14 -15.30 -3.43
N ARG A 32 23.29 -15.08 -2.12
CA ARG A 32 23.52 -13.76 -1.49
C ARG A 32 24.74 -13.01 -2.03
N CYS A 33 25.79 -13.70 -2.48
CA CYS A 33 27.00 -13.08 -3.05
C CYS A 33 26.80 -12.56 -4.49
N HIS A 34 25.72 -12.93 -5.17
CA HIS A 34 25.37 -12.38 -6.49
C HIS A 34 24.47 -11.15 -6.44
N PHE A 35 23.95 -10.78 -5.25
CA PHE A 35 22.98 -9.70 -5.06
C PHE A 35 23.54 -8.50 -4.26
N THR A 36 24.87 -8.35 -4.18
CA THR A 36 25.54 -7.24 -3.50
C THR A 36 25.60 -5.95 -4.31
N ASP A 37 24.73 -5.76 -5.30
CA ASP A 37 24.42 -4.45 -5.84
C ASP A 37 22.93 -4.17 -5.62
N THR A 38 22.65 -3.04 -4.98
CA THR A 38 21.35 -2.42 -4.64
C THR A 38 20.80 -2.70 -3.22
N THR A 39 20.80 -1.62 -2.44
CA THR A 39 20.19 -1.37 -1.13
C THR A 39 18.72 -1.82 -1.02
N THR A 40 18.01 -1.95 -2.14
CA THR A 40 16.62 -2.42 -2.22
C THR A 40 16.49 -3.91 -1.86
N THR A 41 17.45 -4.73 -2.27
CA THR A 41 17.44 -6.19 -2.05
C THR A 41 17.71 -6.55 -0.58
N ALA A 42 18.57 -5.79 0.09
CA ALA A 42 18.81 -5.92 1.54
C ALA A 42 17.58 -5.52 2.38
N ARG A 43 16.82 -4.51 1.95
CA ARG A 43 15.56 -4.07 2.59
C ARG A 43 14.46 -5.12 2.43
N ALA A 44 14.32 -5.69 1.23
CA ALA A 44 13.43 -6.82 0.97
C ALA A 44 13.81 -8.03 1.85
N LEU A 45 15.10 -8.36 1.96
CA LEU A 45 15.61 -9.43 2.82
C LEU A 45 15.35 -9.19 4.32
N HIS A 46 15.44 -7.96 4.82
CA HIS A 46 15.09 -7.65 6.21
C HIS A 46 13.60 -7.84 6.49
N LEU A 47 12.73 -7.50 5.54
CA LEU A 47 11.30 -7.81 5.62
C LEU A 47 11.05 -9.33 5.55
N GLN A 48 11.76 -10.06 4.68
CA GLN A 48 11.68 -11.53 4.56
C GLN A 48 12.13 -12.25 5.84
N LEU A 49 13.24 -11.83 6.44
CA LEU A 49 13.77 -12.41 7.68
C LEU A 49 12.91 -12.07 8.90
N GLY A 50 12.22 -10.93 8.89
CA GLY A 50 11.28 -10.52 9.93
C GLY A 50 9.87 -11.12 9.80
N THR A 51 9.58 -11.88 8.73
CA THR A 51 8.23 -12.43 8.45
C THR A 51 8.17 -13.90 8.13
N GLY A 52 9.23 -14.53 7.61
CA GLY A 52 9.21 -15.94 7.22
C GLY A 52 8.20 -16.30 6.12
N GLN A 53 7.54 -15.32 5.48
CA GLN A 53 6.32 -15.55 4.69
C GLN A 53 6.39 -15.10 3.22
N TRP A 54 7.56 -14.71 2.73
CA TRP A 54 7.68 -14.14 1.38
C TRP A 54 7.85 -15.16 0.25
N LEU A 55 7.93 -16.46 0.54
CA LEU A 55 8.10 -17.49 -0.51
C LEU A 55 6.79 -17.89 -1.22
N GLY A 56 5.65 -17.25 -0.92
CA GLY A 56 4.33 -17.60 -1.50
C GLY A 56 3.56 -16.46 -2.16
N CYS A 57 4.15 -15.28 -2.39
CA CYS A 57 3.42 -14.08 -2.81
C CYS A 57 3.33 -13.84 -4.32
N ALA A 58 3.99 -14.64 -5.17
CA ALA A 58 3.96 -14.42 -6.62
C ALA A 58 2.52 -14.42 -7.18
N ASP A 59 1.73 -15.42 -6.78
CA ASP A 59 0.34 -15.57 -7.20
C ASP A 59 -0.57 -14.42 -6.73
N VAL A 60 -0.23 -13.79 -5.59
CA VAL A 60 -1.03 -12.67 -5.04
C VAL A 60 -0.89 -11.43 -5.92
N PHE A 61 0.32 -11.11 -6.39
CA PHE A 61 0.53 -9.94 -7.24
C PHE A 61 -0.11 -10.11 -8.61
N ASP A 62 -0.11 -11.32 -9.18
CA ASP A 62 -0.77 -11.59 -10.46
C ASP A 62 -2.30 -11.38 -10.36
N VAL A 63 -2.92 -11.85 -9.27
CA VAL A 63 -4.35 -11.63 -9.01
C VAL A 63 -4.68 -10.15 -8.81
N LEU A 64 -3.84 -9.42 -8.08
CA LEU A 64 -4.02 -7.98 -7.85
C LEU A 64 -3.83 -7.19 -9.15
N GLU A 65 -2.81 -7.51 -9.94
CA GLU A 65 -2.57 -6.88 -11.23
C GLU A 65 -3.72 -7.12 -12.21
N TYR A 66 -4.23 -8.36 -12.28
CA TYR A 66 -5.44 -8.66 -13.06
C TYR A 66 -6.62 -7.77 -12.65
N ARG A 67 -6.86 -7.58 -11.35
CA ARG A 67 -7.93 -6.72 -10.83
C ARG A 67 -7.71 -5.25 -11.15
N VAL A 68 -6.49 -4.74 -11.02
CA VAL A 68 -6.16 -3.36 -11.41
C VAL A 68 -6.43 -3.15 -12.91
N ASN A 69 -5.99 -4.09 -13.75
CA ASN A 69 -6.19 -4.03 -15.19
C ASN A 69 -7.68 -4.07 -15.59
N ALA A 70 -8.48 -4.89 -14.90
CA ALA A 70 -9.92 -4.96 -15.13
C ALA A 70 -10.64 -3.62 -14.84
N ARG A 71 -10.07 -2.76 -13.99
CA ARG A 71 -10.61 -1.44 -13.62
C ARG A 71 -10.20 -0.31 -14.54
N SER A 72 -9.51 -0.59 -15.65
CA SER A 72 -9.15 0.43 -16.66
C SER A 72 -10.36 1.17 -17.26
N HIS A 73 -11.55 0.54 -17.26
CA HIS A 73 -12.80 1.20 -17.67
C HIS A 73 -13.22 2.36 -16.74
N GLU A 74 -12.69 2.45 -15.52
CA GLU A 74 -13.01 3.53 -14.57
C GLU A 74 -12.34 4.87 -14.92
N LEU A 75 -11.31 4.86 -15.78
CA LEU A 75 -10.45 6.02 -16.03
C LEU A 75 -11.21 7.26 -16.50
N GLU A 76 -12.19 7.10 -17.40
CA GLU A 76 -12.99 8.23 -17.88
C GLU A 76 -13.83 8.85 -16.75
N THR A 77 -14.38 8.01 -15.88
CA THR A 77 -15.18 8.46 -14.74
C THR A 77 -14.31 9.19 -13.72
N ILE A 78 -13.13 8.66 -13.41
CA ILE A 78 -12.14 9.29 -12.52
C ILE A 78 -11.71 10.65 -13.09
N PHE A 79 -11.38 10.69 -14.38
CA PHE A 79 -10.98 11.91 -15.06
C PHE A 79 -12.09 12.96 -15.01
N ARG A 80 -13.35 12.58 -15.25
CA ARG A 80 -14.51 13.48 -15.12
C ARG A 80 -14.72 13.96 -13.69
N GLU A 81 -14.58 13.09 -12.70
CA GLU A 81 -14.72 13.44 -11.29
C GLU A 81 -13.67 14.48 -10.87
N SER A 82 -12.45 14.39 -11.39
CA SER A 82 -11.40 15.39 -11.13
C SER A 82 -11.71 16.79 -11.66
N HIS A 83 -12.54 16.92 -12.71
CA HIS A 83 -12.92 18.24 -13.26
C HIS A 83 -13.91 18.99 -12.37
N ARG A 84 -14.50 18.35 -11.35
CA ARG A 84 -15.42 19.04 -10.45
C ARG A 84 -14.65 20.11 -9.68
N PRO A 85 -15.15 21.37 -9.59
CA PRO A 85 -14.50 22.41 -8.81
C PRO A 85 -14.27 21.97 -7.37
N LEU A 86 -13.17 22.42 -6.74
CA LEU A 86 -13.03 22.33 -5.29
C LEU A 86 -13.92 23.41 -4.69
N THR A 87 -15.01 23.00 -4.04
CA THR A 87 -16.00 23.92 -3.46
C THR A 87 -15.62 24.42 -2.06
N GLY A 88 -14.37 24.24 -1.61
CA GLY A 88 -13.91 24.60 -0.27
C GLY A 88 -12.42 24.30 -0.01
N ALA A 89 -12.05 24.26 1.27
CA ALA A 89 -10.70 23.90 1.74
C ALA A 89 -10.36 22.42 1.46
N ASP A 90 -9.09 22.06 1.64
CA ASP A 90 -8.62 20.67 1.55
C ASP A 90 -9.55 19.72 2.31
N THR A 91 -9.97 18.66 1.63
CA THR A 91 -10.95 17.70 2.15
C THR A 91 -10.26 16.37 2.46
N ASN A 92 -10.47 15.85 3.67
CA ASN A 92 -10.05 14.51 4.09
C ASN A 92 -11.21 13.82 4.81
N ASP A 93 -12.07 13.18 4.04
CA ASP A 93 -13.32 12.62 4.55
C ASP A 93 -13.28 11.10 4.61
N VAL A 94 -14.00 10.55 5.59
CA VAL A 94 -14.21 9.10 5.70
C VAL A 94 -15.69 8.80 5.80
N HIS A 95 -16.18 7.95 4.89
CA HIS A 95 -17.57 7.58 4.79
C HIS A 95 -17.72 6.06 4.80
N ILE A 96 -18.70 5.54 5.55
CA ILE A 96 -19.10 4.14 5.43
C ILE A 96 -20.13 4.06 4.31
N ARG A 97 -19.83 3.33 3.24
CA ARG A 97 -20.72 3.08 2.12
C ARG A 97 -21.30 1.69 2.22
N HIS A 98 -22.62 1.60 2.05
CA HIS A 98 -23.30 0.35 1.78
C HIS A 98 -23.54 0.28 0.27
N ASP A 99 -23.07 -0.78 -0.41
CA ASP A 99 -23.39 -0.97 -1.83
C ASP A 99 -24.90 -1.23 -1.94
N ALA A 100 -25.63 -0.29 -2.53
CA ALA A 100 -27.10 -0.32 -2.58
C ALA A 100 -27.65 -1.36 -3.57
N GLU A 101 -26.82 -1.88 -4.48
CA GLU A 101 -27.23 -2.84 -5.52
C GLU A 101 -27.12 -4.30 -5.09
N GLU A 102 -26.42 -4.61 -4.00
CA GLU A 102 -26.37 -5.94 -3.39
C GLU A 102 -26.83 -5.86 -1.94
N LEU A 103 -28.03 -6.37 -1.66
CA LEU A 103 -28.60 -6.55 -0.30
C LEU A 103 -27.69 -7.34 0.67
N SER A 104 -26.59 -7.92 0.16
CA SER A 104 -25.60 -8.77 0.85
C SER A 104 -24.15 -8.24 0.72
N ALA A 105 -23.92 -7.10 0.05
CA ALA A 105 -22.59 -6.54 -0.05
C ALA A 105 -22.14 -6.00 1.31
N ALA A 106 -21.01 -6.53 1.81
CA ALA A 106 -20.36 -6.00 2.99
C ALA A 106 -20.13 -4.50 2.82
N ALA A 107 -20.39 -3.72 3.87
CA ALA A 107 -20.09 -2.30 3.88
C ALA A 107 -18.63 -2.07 3.46
N ALA A 108 -18.33 -0.87 2.94
CA ALA A 108 -16.99 -0.42 2.60
C ALA A 108 -16.68 0.88 3.35
N VAL A 109 -15.45 1.06 3.83
CA VAL A 109 -14.97 2.37 4.30
C VAL A 109 -14.33 3.09 3.13
N GLU A 110 -14.83 4.26 2.76
CA GLU A 110 -14.31 5.11 1.71
C GLU A 110 -13.55 6.29 2.32
N PHE A 111 -12.26 6.41 1.98
CA PHE A 111 -11.38 7.52 2.32
C PHE A 111 -11.26 8.42 1.10
N LYS A 112 -11.58 9.70 1.27
CA LYS A 112 -11.54 10.71 0.20
C LYS A 112 -10.54 11.79 0.55
N LEU A 113 -9.65 12.09 -0.39
CA LEU A 113 -8.75 13.24 -0.32
C LEU A 113 -9.02 14.17 -1.50
N ALA A 114 -9.06 15.47 -1.23
CA ALA A 114 -9.02 16.49 -2.27
C ALA A 114 -8.19 17.67 -1.77
N ARG A 115 -7.09 17.97 -2.46
CA ARG A 115 -6.10 18.97 -2.03
C ARG A 115 -5.60 19.77 -3.23
N LEU A 116 -5.41 21.07 -3.02
CA LEU A 116 -4.72 21.93 -3.98
C LEU A 116 -3.26 22.08 -3.56
N LEU A 117 -2.35 21.84 -4.49
CA LEU A 117 -0.91 21.85 -4.26
C LEU A 117 -0.29 22.96 -5.11
N PRO A 118 0.58 23.82 -4.55
CA PRO A 118 1.22 24.93 -5.27
C PRO A 118 2.42 24.44 -6.11
N PHE A 119 2.21 23.40 -6.92
CA PHE A 119 3.23 22.75 -7.73
C PHE A 119 2.70 22.49 -9.14
N HIS A 120 3.62 22.35 -10.09
CA HIS A 120 3.27 21.91 -11.44
C HIS A 120 2.76 20.46 -11.42
N GLU A 121 1.77 20.16 -12.28
CA GLU A 121 1.16 18.84 -12.35
C GLU A 121 2.17 17.74 -12.69
N THR A 122 3.17 18.05 -13.53
CA THR A 122 4.23 17.12 -13.90
C THR A 122 5.12 16.83 -12.70
N THR A 123 5.63 17.86 -12.02
CA THR A 123 6.44 17.70 -10.80
C THR A 123 5.70 16.88 -9.73
N ALA A 124 4.42 17.17 -9.49
CA ALA A 124 3.63 16.42 -8.53
C ALA A 124 3.37 14.97 -8.97
N SER A 125 3.18 14.72 -10.27
CA SER A 125 2.99 13.38 -10.82
C SER A 125 4.28 12.56 -10.73
N ASP A 126 5.41 13.16 -11.09
CA ASP A 126 6.74 12.54 -11.07
C ASP A 126 7.13 12.17 -9.64
N VAL A 127 7.02 13.12 -8.69
CA VAL A 127 7.28 12.88 -7.26
C VAL A 127 6.36 11.78 -6.71
N MET A 128 5.08 11.78 -7.08
CA MET A 128 4.16 10.75 -6.63
C MET A 128 4.57 9.37 -7.13
N TRP A 129 4.94 9.26 -8.41
CA TRP A 129 5.37 7.98 -8.99
C TRP A 129 6.72 7.53 -8.43
N GLU A 130 7.68 8.44 -8.30
CA GLU A 130 8.99 8.20 -7.71
C GLU A 130 8.86 7.70 -6.26
N MET A 131 7.98 8.30 -5.47
CA MET A 131 7.69 7.83 -4.10
C MET A 131 7.23 6.37 -4.08
N ILE A 132 6.42 5.96 -5.07
CA ILE A 132 5.94 4.58 -5.17
C ILE A 132 7.06 3.66 -5.68
N GLU A 133 7.90 4.09 -6.62
CA GLU A 133 9.02 3.31 -7.14
C GLU A 133 10.13 3.07 -6.11
N LEU A 134 10.53 4.10 -5.36
CA LEU A 134 11.64 4.02 -4.41
C LEU A 134 11.28 3.29 -3.11
N GLY A 135 9.99 3.27 -2.76
CA GLY A 135 9.53 2.87 -1.43
C GLY A 135 10.11 3.79 -0.34
N ALA A 136 9.96 3.39 0.92
CA ALA A 136 10.47 4.16 2.06
C ALA A 136 10.75 3.25 3.25
N ALA A 137 11.68 3.64 4.12
CA ALA A 137 11.82 3.02 5.44
C ALA A 137 12.03 4.09 6.50
N GLN A 138 11.18 4.07 7.50
CA GLN A 138 11.19 4.87 8.72
C GLN A 138 10.88 3.92 9.88
N ASP A 139 11.13 4.34 11.12
CA ASP A 139 10.97 3.47 12.30
C ASP A 139 9.56 2.83 12.39
N GLU A 140 8.52 3.57 11.99
CA GLU A 140 7.12 3.14 12.02
C GLU A 140 6.64 2.48 10.72
N PHE A 141 7.43 2.51 9.63
CA PHE A 141 6.96 2.09 8.31
C PHE A 141 8.10 1.58 7.41
N VAL A 142 7.91 0.42 6.77
CA VAL A 142 8.80 -0.07 5.72
C VAL A 142 8.00 -0.39 4.48
N SER A 143 8.48 0.03 3.31
CA SER A 143 7.93 -0.24 2.00
C SER A 143 9.01 -0.73 1.07
N CYS A 144 8.68 -1.79 0.35
CA CYS A 144 9.51 -2.40 -0.67
C CYS A 144 8.71 -2.46 -1.97
N SER A 145 9.25 -1.86 -3.01
CA SER A 145 8.63 -1.82 -4.33
C SER A 145 9.42 -2.69 -5.30
N THR A 146 8.71 -3.41 -6.16
CA THR A 146 9.28 -4.21 -7.25
C THR A 146 8.58 -3.81 -8.53
N LYS A 147 9.36 -3.32 -9.50
CA LYS A 147 8.88 -2.97 -10.82
C LYS A 147 8.46 -4.24 -11.56
N ARG A 148 7.21 -4.29 -12.03
CA ARG A 148 6.66 -5.42 -12.80
C ARG A 148 6.59 -5.10 -14.29
N SER A 149 6.26 -3.86 -14.62
CA SER A 149 6.40 -3.29 -15.96
C SER A 149 6.70 -1.79 -15.84
N GLU A 150 6.78 -1.06 -16.96
CA GLU A 150 7.02 0.38 -16.97
C GLU A 150 6.02 1.14 -16.10
N ASP A 151 4.75 0.76 -16.15
CA ASP A 151 3.64 1.44 -15.49
C ASP A 151 3.04 0.66 -14.33
N VAL A 152 3.64 -0.47 -13.93
CA VAL A 152 3.10 -1.36 -12.89
C VAL A 152 4.16 -1.66 -11.83
N ILE A 153 3.81 -1.41 -10.57
CA ILE A 153 4.64 -1.66 -9.40
C ILE A 153 3.89 -2.58 -8.44
N ALA A 154 4.54 -3.65 -7.99
CA ALA A 154 4.13 -4.38 -6.80
C ALA A 154 4.78 -3.76 -5.56
N ASN A 155 3.99 -3.56 -4.51
CA ASN A 155 4.43 -2.97 -3.27
C ASN A 155 4.13 -3.89 -2.09
N VAL A 156 5.11 -4.06 -1.20
CA VAL A 156 4.95 -4.69 0.11
C VAL A 156 5.23 -3.64 1.16
N ASP A 157 4.20 -3.33 1.95
CA ASP A 157 4.26 -2.28 2.95
C ASP A 157 3.93 -2.84 4.32
N ARG A 158 4.69 -2.41 5.33
CA ARG A 158 4.47 -2.73 6.73
C ARG A 158 4.42 -1.45 7.55
N PHE A 159 3.27 -1.15 8.13
CA PHE A 159 3.11 -0.04 9.07
C PHE A 159 2.93 -0.56 10.49
N ARG A 160 3.60 0.09 11.45
CA ARG A 160 3.42 -0.13 12.88
C ARG A 160 2.82 1.13 13.48
N ILE A 161 1.53 1.07 13.80
CA ILE A 161 0.79 2.22 14.30
C ILE A 161 0.62 2.08 15.82
N PRO A 162 1.23 2.97 16.61
CA PRO A 162 0.98 3.01 18.04
C PRO A 162 -0.48 3.42 18.29
N MET A 163 -1.11 2.73 19.24
CA MET A 163 -2.46 2.97 19.71
C MET A 163 -2.46 3.44 21.16
N GLU A 164 -3.61 3.93 21.62
CA GLU A 164 -3.83 4.22 23.04
C GLU A 164 -3.61 2.96 23.91
N GLY A 165 -3.05 3.18 25.10
CA GLY A 165 -2.74 2.10 26.05
C GLY A 165 -1.48 1.30 25.72
N GLY A 166 -0.56 1.85 24.90
CA GLY A 166 0.75 1.24 24.61
C GLY A 166 0.69 0.02 23.69
N LYS A 167 -0.45 -0.21 23.03
CA LYS A 167 -0.60 -1.28 22.03
C LYS A 167 -0.09 -0.79 20.68
N THR A 168 0.34 -1.73 19.84
CA THR A 168 0.75 -1.46 18.45
C THR A 168 -0.04 -2.36 17.52
N VAL A 169 -0.56 -1.77 16.45
CA VAL A 169 -1.21 -2.48 15.34
C VAL A 169 -0.23 -2.52 14.18
N THR A 170 -0.07 -3.70 13.61
CA THR A 170 0.72 -3.92 12.40
C THR A 170 -0.23 -4.06 11.22
N LEU A 171 0.07 -3.34 10.15
CA LEU A 171 -0.61 -3.41 8.86
C LEU A 171 0.38 -3.95 7.85
N ASP A 172 0.13 -5.15 7.34
CA ASP A 172 0.91 -5.77 6.27
C ASP A 172 0.11 -5.70 4.98
N ILE A 173 0.63 -4.96 4.00
CA ILE A 173 -0.07 -4.65 2.76
C ILE A 173 0.71 -5.25 1.61
N HIS A 174 0.03 -6.03 0.79
CA HIS A 174 0.51 -6.50 -0.50
C HIS A 174 -0.33 -5.82 -1.57
N GLY A 175 0.29 -4.93 -2.34
CA GLY A 175 -0.39 -4.10 -3.32
C GLY A 175 0.18 -4.23 -4.72
N VAL A 176 -0.67 -3.91 -5.70
CA VAL A 176 -0.26 -3.57 -7.05
C VAL A 176 -0.82 -2.19 -7.38
N THR A 177 0.05 -1.36 -7.93
CA THR A 177 -0.25 -0.01 -8.35
C THR A 177 0.07 0.12 -9.83
N LYS A 178 -0.85 0.72 -10.60
CA LYS A 178 -0.68 0.98 -12.03
C LYS A 178 -0.94 2.44 -12.36
N ARG A 179 -0.01 3.08 -13.08
CA ARG A 179 -0.20 4.45 -13.57
C ARG A 179 -0.77 4.49 -14.99
N PHE A 180 -1.42 5.61 -15.29
CA PHE A 180 -1.97 5.97 -16.58
C PHE A 180 -1.72 7.47 -16.79
N GLU A 181 -0.94 7.81 -17.80
CA GLU A 181 -0.76 9.19 -18.20
C GLU A 181 -2.05 9.74 -18.80
N VAL A 182 -2.41 10.96 -18.40
CA VAL A 182 -3.58 11.67 -18.94
C VAL A 182 -3.19 13.09 -19.31
N PRO A 183 -3.93 13.76 -20.21
CA PRO A 183 -3.65 15.16 -20.53
C PRO A 183 -3.62 16.03 -19.28
N GLY A 184 -2.45 16.62 -19.01
CA GLY A 184 -2.23 17.50 -17.86
C GLY A 184 -2.25 16.79 -16.50
N GLY A 185 -1.85 15.51 -16.41
CA GLY A 185 -1.76 14.81 -15.14
C GLY A 185 -1.47 13.31 -15.20
N LEU A 186 -1.68 12.65 -14.07
CA LEU A 186 -1.45 11.23 -13.85
C LEU A 186 -2.63 10.63 -13.09
N ILE A 187 -3.15 9.50 -13.56
CA ILE A 187 -4.07 8.65 -12.81
C ILE A 187 -3.32 7.42 -12.32
N ILE A 188 -3.51 7.05 -11.06
CA ILE A 188 -3.00 5.84 -10.46
C ILE A 188 -4.17 5.00 -9.98
N LEU A 189 -4.22 3.75 -10.41
CA LEU A 189 -5.12 2.74 -9.85
C LEU A 189 -4.34 1.84 -8.89
N LEU A 190 -4.97 1.44 -7.78
CA LEU A 190 -4.38 0.54 -6.81
C LEU A 190 -5.35 -0.57 -6.37
N GLU A 191 -4.79 -1.74 -6.12
CA GLU A 191 -5.43 -2.89 -5.47
C GLU A 191 -4.46 -3.46 -4.45
N SER A 192 -4.95 -3.80 -3.26
CA SER A 192 -4.15 -4.44 -2.23
C SER A 192 -4.93 -5.37 -1.33
N ALA A 193 -4.23 -6.38 -0.82
CA ALA A 193 -4.61 -7.16 0.34
C ALA A 193 -3.93 -6.56 1.57
N VAL A 194 -4.67 -6.38 2.65
CA VAL A 194 -4.18 -5.81 3.91
C VAL A 194 -4.48 -6.78 5.04
N GLU A 195 -3.45 -7.18 5.75
CA GLU A 195 -3.51 -8.02 6.94
C GLU A 195 -3.24 -7.15 8.16
N TRP A 196 -4.11 -7.29 9.15
CA TRP A 196 -4.10 -6.53 10.38
C TRP A 196 -3.75 -7.47 11.52
N SER A 197 -2.78 -7.09 12.34
CA SER A 197 -2.42 -7.86 13.53
C SER A 197 -2.10 -6.94 14.70
N THR A 198 -2.20 -7.48 15.92
CA THR A 198 -1.78 -6.78 17.15
C THR A 198 -0.75 -7.61 17.87
N ALA A 199 0.26 -6.96 18.47
CA ALA A 199 1.33 -7.67 19.18
C ALA A 199 0.86 -8.41 20.46
N SER A 200 -0.35 -8.11 20.95
CA SER A 200 -0.84 -8.55 22.27
C SER A 200 -2.04 -9.50 22.22
N SER A 201 -2.58 -9.82 21.04
CA SER A 201 -3.73 -10.72 20.93
C SER A 201 -3.68 -11.55 19.65
N SER A 202 -4.35 -12.70 19.63
CA SER A 202 -4.57 -13.53 18.43
C SER A 202 -5.52 -12.89 17.41
N TRP A 203 -5.76 -11.58 17.53
CA TRP A 203 -6.60 -10.83 16.61
C TRP A 203 -5.83 -10.63 15.29
N GLY A 204 -6.30 -11.34 14.27
CA GLY A 204 -5.95 -11.14 12.87
C GLY A 204 -7.20 -10.76 12.09
N HIS A 205 -7.13 -9.71 11.29
CA HIS A 205 -8.22 -9.32 10.39
C HIS A 205 -7.65 -9.11 8.99
N SER A 206 -8.44 -9.36 7.94
CA SER A 206 -8.01 -9.14 6.56
C SER A 206 -9.00 -8.28 5.80
N THR A 207 -8.48 -7.28 5.10
CA THR A 207 -9.27 -6.40 4.23
C THR A 207 -8.67 -6.34 2.86
N ARG A 208 -9.48 -6.01 1.86
CA ARG A 208 -9.02 -5.56 0.55
C ARG A 208 -9.12 -4.05 0.49
N ALA A 209 -8.07 -3.40 0.00
CA ALA A 209 -8.10 -2.00 -0.37
C ALA A 209 -8.07 -1.87 -1.91
N SER A 210 -8.90 -0.98 -2.43
CA SER A 210 -8.98 -0.68 -3.86
C SER A 210 -9.27 0.80 -4.03
N GLY A 211 -8.57 1.48 -4.92
CA GLY A 211 -8.78 2.91 -5.06
C GLY A 211 -8.16 3.49 -6.30
N TRP A 212 -8.17 4.82 -6.33
CA TRP A 212 -7.48 5.62 -7.32
C TRP A 212 -6.95 6.90 -6.71
N VAL A 213 -5.91 7.44 -7.33
CA VAL A 213 -5.34 8.76 -7.08
C VAL A 213 -5.21 9.47 -8.41
N ILE A 214 -5.48 10.77 -8.46
CA ILE A 214 -5.23 11.61 -9.63
C ILE A 214 -4.51 12.87 -9.22
N VAL A 215 -3.44 13.19 -9.94
CA VAL A 215 -2.78 14.49 -9.94
C VAL A 215 -3.07 15.14 -11.27
N ARG A 216 -3.46 16.40 -11.27
CA ARG A 216 -3.74 17.12 -12.53
C ARG A 216 -3.55 18.62 -12.40
N ARG A 217 -3.43 19.30 -13.53
CA ARG A 217 -3.46 20.76 -13.57
C ARG A 217 -4.79 21.30 -13.01
N TYR A 218 -4.69 22.27 -12.11
CA TYR A 218 -5.84 23.03 -11.65
C TYR A 218 -6.03 24.27 -12.55
N PRO A 219 -7.22 24.51 -13.09
CA PRO A 219 -7.46 25.69 -13.91
C PRO A 219 -7.47 26.95 -13.04
N THR A 220 -6.36 27.68 -13.01
CA THR A 220 -6.30 29.05 -12.47
C THR A 220 -6.92 29.97 -13.52
N GLY A 221 -8.03 30.64 -13.17
CA GLY A 221 -8.75 31.55 -14.09
C GLY A 221 -7.81 32.61 -14.66
N GLY A 222 -7.77 32.72 -15.99
CA GLY A 222 -6.80 33.53 -16.73
C GLY A 222 -7.00 35.04 -16.59
N GLY A 223 -5.96 35.73 -16.13
CA GLY A 223 -5.57 37.04 -16.66
C GLY A 223 -4.35 36.83 -17.55
N VAL A 224 -4.18 37.68 -18.58
CA VAL A 224 -3.00 37.69 -19.46
C VAL A 224 -1.78 38.07 -18.63
N ILE A 225 -1.17 37.11 -17.96
CA ILE A 225 0.15 37.21 -17.37
C ILE A 225 1.02 36.31 -18.24
N ALA A 226 2.23 36.77 -18.58
CA ALA A 226 3.20 36.01 -19.38
C ALA A 226 3.27 34.56 -18.87
N GLU A 227 3.38 33.58 -19.78
CA GLU A 227 3.35 32.13 -19.47
C GLU A 227 4.30 31.75 -18.31
N ASP A 228 5.39 32.50 -18.15
CA ASP A 228 6.42 32.34 -17.10
C ASP A 228 5.99 32.79 -15.68
N MET A 229 4.86 33.48 -15.51
CA MET A 229 4.41 34.05 -14.22
C MET A 229 3.02 33.57 -13.79
N THR A 230 2.43 32.61 -14.52
CA THR A 230 1.14 32.04 -14.13
C THR A 230 1.33 31.17 -12.88
N PRO A 231 0.67 31.45 -11.75
CA PRO A 231 0.77 30.59 -10.57
C PRO A 231 0.31 29.18 -10.95
N CYS A 232 1.26 28.25 -10.89
CA CYS A 232 0.98 26.85 -11.20
C CYS A 232 0.46 26.16 -9.96
N ALA A 233 -0.71 25.56 -10.08
CA ALA A 233 -1.29 24.74 -9.05
C ALA A 233 -1.79 23.44 -9.67
N CYS A 234 -1.58 22.35 -8.97
CA CYS A 234 -2.15 21.06 -9.31
C CYS A 234 -3.16 20.64 -8.24
N GLN A 235 -4.13 19.86 -8.68
CA GLN A 235 -5.10 19.23 -7.80
C GLN A 235 -4.70 17.77 -7.61
N LEU A 236 -4.63 17.37 -6.35
CA LEU A 236 -4.56 15.99 -5.92
C LEU A 236 -5.94 15.55 -5.45
N ARG A 237 -6.46 14.46 -6.02
CA ARG A 237 -7.66 13.77 -5.52
C ARG A 237 -7.40 12.29 -5.35
N SER A 238 -8.02 11.69 -4.34
CA SER A 238 -8.02 10.24 -4.19
C SER A 238 -9.31 9.72 -3.60
N ILE A 239 -9.64 8.49 -3.98
CA ILE A 239 -10.66 7.68 -3.32
C ILE A 239 -10.07 6.30 -3.09
N ILE A 240 -9.99 5.89 -1.83
CA ILE A 240 -9.53 4.55 -1.44
C ILE A 240 -10.63 3.88 -0.64
N ARG A 241 -11.01 2.67 -1.04
CA ARG A 241 -12.06 1.89 -0.41
C ARG A 241 -11.46 0.68 0.27
N LEU A 242 -11.82 0.48 1.53
CA LEU A 242 -11.46 -0.67 2.35
C LEU A 242 -12.70 -1.56 2.52
N LYS A 243 -12.62 -2.82 2.09
CA LYS A 243 -13.68 -3.83 2.21
C LYS A 243 -13.15 -5.01 3.04
N PRO A 244 -13.95 -5.64 3.93
CA PRO A 244 -13.56 -6.90 4.56
C PRO A 244 -13.32 -7.97 3.49
N ARG A 245 -12.39 -8.89 3.74
CA ARG A 245 -12.28 -10.10 2.92
C ARG A 245 -13.45 -11.03 3.31
N LYS A 246 -14.24 -11.50 2.34
CA LYS A 246 -15.24 -12.54 2.62
C LYS A 246 -14.50 -13.81 3.06
N ILE A 247 -14.77 -14.28 4.27
CA ILE A 247 -14.34 -15.61 4.72
C ILE A 247 -15.33 -16.59 4.11
N GLU A 248 -14.90 -17.40 3.15
CA GLU A 248 -15.66 -18.56 2.68
C GLU A 248 -15.39 -19.71 3.64
N GLU A 249 -16.11 -19.76 4.77
CA GLU A 249 -16.21 -20.99 5.56
C GLU A 249 -17.64 -21.23 6.06
N ASP A 250 -17.93 -22.52 6.12
CA ASP A 250 -19.18 -23.21 6.35
C ASP A 250 -20.17 -22.56 7.34
N GLY A 251 -21.45 -22.80 7.03
CA GLY A 251 -22.64 -22.61 7.86
C GLY A 251 -22.44 -22.06 9.27
N ALA A 252 -22.82 -20.79 9.43
CA ALA A 252 -23.17 -20.17 10.71
C ALA A 252 -22.01 -19.90 11.70
N LYS A 253 -21.21 -18.86 11.42
CA LYS A 253 -20.88 -17.72 12.31
C LYS A 253 -19.61 -17.03 11.85
N ALA A 254 -19.75 -15.93 11.11
CA ALA A 254 -18.92 -14.71 11.22
C ALA A 254 -19.14 -13.83 9.98
N THR A 255 -20.29 -13.17 9.91
CA THR A 255 -20.35 -11.91 9.15
C THR A 255 -19.53 -10.89 9.95
N GLU A 256 -18.21 -10.86 9.76
CA GLU A 256 -17.38 -9.77 10.25
C GLU A 256 -17.78 -8.50 9.52
N SER A 257 -18.77 -7.80 10.09
CA SER A 257 -19.18 -6.50 9.59
C SER A 257 -18.09 -5.47 9.91
N LEU A 258 -17.86 -4.52 9.00
CA LEU A 258 -17.06 -3.31 9.29
C LEU A 258 -17.62 -2.47 10.45
N LEU A 259 -18.78 -2.82 10.99
CA LEU A 259 -19.41 -2.20 12.16
C LEU A 259 -19.03 -2.89 13.47
N SER A 260 -18.13 -3.89 13.45
CA SER A 260 -17.55 -4.38 14.69
C SER A 260 -16.75 -3.24 15.34
N ARG A 261 -16.84 -3.13 16.66
CA ARG A 261 -16.16 -2.09 17.45
C ARG A 261 -14.67 -2.00 17.11
N THR A 262 -14.05 -3.14 16.79
CA THR A 262 -12.65 -3.23 16.37
C THR A 262 -12.36 -2.55 15.03
N VAL A 263 -13.24 -2.63 14.03
CA VAL A 263 -13.01 -1.96 12.74
C VAL A 263 -13.12 -0.44 12.90
N SER A 264 -14.12 0.03 13.64
CA SER A 264 -14.30 1.47 13.91
C SER A 264 -13.15 2.06 14.75
N ASP A 265 -12.73 1.36 15.80
CA ASP A 265 -11.78 1.90 16.79
C ASP A 265 -10.32 1.67 16.37
N VAL A 266 -10.05 0.67 15.53
CA VAL A 266 -8.68 0.27 15.15
C VAL A 266 -8.40 0.49 13.68
N VAL A 267 -9.20 -0.14 12.80
CA VAL A 267 -8.89 -0.21 11.36
C VAL A 267 -9.01 1.16 10.71
N ILE A 268 -10.12 1.88 10.92
CA ILE A 268 -10.35 3.19 10.30
C ILE A 268 -9.30 4.24 10.72
N PRO A 269 -9.03 4.45 12.03
CA PRO A 269 -8.04 5.42 12.46
C PRO A 269 -6.62 5.06 11.98
N SER A 270 -6.26 3.78 12.04
CA SER A 270 -4.96 3.30 11.59
C SER A 270 -4.76 3.51 10.10
N PHE A 271 -5.74 3.12 9.28
CA PHE A 271 -5.66 3.33 7.83
C PHE A 271 -5.60 4.82 7.47
N ARG A 272 -6.37 5.67 8.18
CA ARG A 272 -6.30 7.13 8.01
C ARG A 272 -4.91 7.67 8.34
N LYS A 273 -4.30 7.24 9.44
CA LYS A 273 -2.94 7.67 9.82
C LYS A 273 -1.91 7.25 8.77
N MET A 274 -2.02 6.03 8.25
CA MET A 274 -1.19 5.53 7.16
C MET A 274 -1.30 6.40 5.90
N LEU A 275 -2.52 6.73 5.46
CA LEU A 275 -2.73 7.61 4.31
C LEU A 275 -2.15 9.01 4.53
N GLY A 276 -2.32 9.57 5.74
CA GLY A 276 -1.73 10.85 6.12
C GLY A 276 -0.20 10.83 6.08
N SER A 277 0.42 9.74 6.55
CA SER A 277 1.88 9.56 6.48
C SER A 277 2.39 9.54 5.03
N ARG A 278 1.70 8.84 4.11
CA ARG A 278 2.07 8.86 2.68
C ARG A 278 1.93 10.23 2.05
N LEU A 279 0.85 10.94 2.37
CA LEU A 279 0.65 12.31 1.89
C LEU A 279 1.78 13.23 2.37
N GLN A 280 2.15 13.14 3.65
CA GLN A 280 3.26 13.91 4.21
C GLN A 280 4.59 13.59 3.53
N CYS A 281 4.87 12.31 3.23
CA CYS A 281 6.08 11.93 2.49
C CYS A 281 6.11 12.56 1.10
N MET A 282 4.99 12.51 0.37
CA MET A 282 4.88 13.14 -0.95
C MET A 282 5.07 14.66 -0.87
N GLU A 283 4.46 15.33 0.13
CA GLU A 283 4.63 16.77 0.33
C GLU A 283 6.07 17.15 0.67
N ASN A 284 6.75 16.35 1.48
CA ASN A 284 8.17 16.56 1.78
C ASN A 284 9.04 16.40 0.53
N MET A 285 8.81 15.36 -0.28
CA MET A 285 9.52 15.16 -1.55
C MET A 285 9.26 16.31 -2.53
N LEU A 286 8.02 16.81 -2.60
CA LEU A 286 7.66 17.97 -3.40
C LEU A 286 8.43 19.22 -2.96
N LEU A 287 8.49 19.49 -1.65
CA LEU A 287 9.25 20.61 -1.11
C LEU A 287 10.76 20.48 -1.38
N ASP A 288 11.31 19.27 -1.31
CA ASP A 288 12.73 19.03 -1.60
C ASP A 288 13.05 19.15 -3.09
N SER A 289 12.10 18.83 -3.98
CA SER A 289 12.23 19.03 -5.43
C SER A 289 12.40 20.50 -5.81
N ILE A 290 11.83 21.43 -5.04
CA ILE A 290 12.03 22.87 -5.27
C ILE A 290 13.44 23.29 -4.84
N LYS A 291 13.94 22.74 -3.72
CA LYS A 291 15.28 23.08 -3.20
C LYS A 291 16.40 22.62 -4.13
N THR A 292 16.21 21.51 -4.84
CA THR A 292 17.20 20.99 -5.80
C THR A 292 17.22 21.74 -7.14
N VAL A 293 16.14 22.46 -7.48
CA VAL A 293 16.04 23.26 -8.72
C VAL A 293 16.68 24.65 -8.58
N GLY A 294 17.00 25.09 -7.36
CA GLY A 294 17.82 26.29 -7.13
C GLY A 294 17.16 27.60 -7.55
N ILE A 295 16.54 28.27 -6.56
CA ILE A 295 16.61 29.73 -6.44
C ILE A 295 17.70 30.02 -5.41
#